data_AF-A0AAE9HUQ6-F1
#
_entry.id   AF-A0AAE9HUQ6-F1
#
_cell.length_a   1.000
_cell.length_b   1.000
_cell.length_c   1.000
_cell.angle_alpha   90.00
_cell.angle_beta   90.00
_cell.angle_gamma   90.00
#
_symmetry.space_group_name_H-M   'P 1'
#
loop_
_entity.id
_entity.type
_entity.pdbx_description
1 polymer ?
#
loop_
_entity_poly.entity_id
_entity_poly.type
_entity_poly.pdbx_seq_one_letter_code
_entity_poly.pdbx_strand_id
1 'polypeptide(L)' 'MGFTSIWHWLVVLLVVVLIFGTKKLRNVGRDLGGAVHDFKEGLEKGSAENDKNDAPAEKADAGAKNDKSA' A
#
# COMPACT_ATOMS: atom_id res chain seq x y z
N MET A 1 -27.01 -12.67 21.11
CA MET A 1 -26.62 -13.41 19.89
C MET A 1 -25.49 -12.66 19.18
N GLY A 2 -24.40 -12.36 19.91
CA GLY A 2 -23.26 -11.64 19.36
C GLY A 2 -22.30 -12.66 18.77
N PHE A 3 -21.97 -12.49 17.50
CA PHE A 3 -20.94 -13.24 16.79
C PHE A 3 -19.74 -13.51 17.71
N THR A 4 -19.64 -14.76 18.16
CA THR A 4 -18.45 -15.45 18.67
C THR A 4 -17.20 -14.56 18.76
N SER A 5 -17.00 -14.01 19.97
CA SER A 5 -15.84 -13.33 20.54
C SER A 5 -14.61 -13.23 19.63
N ILE A 6 -13.98 -12.05 19.53
CA ILE A 6 -12.70 -11.79 18.83
C ILE A 6 -11.65 -12.91 19.07
N TRP A 7 -11.72 -13.56 20.23
CA TRP A 7 -10.96 -14.76 20.57
C TRP A 7 -11.10 -15.94 19.59
N HIS A 8 -12.30 -16.22 19.07
CA HIS A 8 -12.53 -17.26 18.06
C HIS A 8 -11.79 -16.94 16.77
N TRP A 9 -11.84 -15.68 16.31
CA TRP A 9 -11.13 -15.24 15.12
C TRP A 9 -9.61 -15.37 15.25
N LEU A 10 -9.03 -15.12 16.43
CA LEU A 10 -7.61 -15.36 16.71
C LEU A 10 -7.23 -16.84 16.59
N VAL A 11 -8.05 -17.74 17.14
CA VAL A 11 -7.81 -19.19 17.08
C VAL A 11 -7.95 -19.71 15.65
N VAL A 12 -8.96 -19.25 14.90
CA VAL A 12 -9.13 -19.63 13.49
C VAL A 12 -7.95 -19.14 12.64
N LEU A 13 -7.51 -17.89 12.83
CA LEU A 13 -6.35 -17.35 12.11
C LEU A 13 -5.10 -18.18 12.39
N LEU A 14 -4.85 -18.55 13.65
CA LEU A 14 -3.73 -19.42 14.02
C LEU A 14 -3.78 -20.76 13.28
N VAL A 15 -4.95 -21.43 13.25
CA VAL A 15 -5.11 -22.71 12.56
C VAL A 15 -4.91 -22.57 11.05
N VAL A 16 -5.42 -21.51 10.43
CA VAL A 16 -5.21 -21.24 8.99
C VAL A 16 -3.73 -21.06 8.68
N VAL A 17 -3.01 -20.30 9.51
CA VAL A 17 -1.56 -20.09 9.36
C VAL A 17 -0.79 -21.41 9.51
N LEU A 18 -1.21 -22.29 10.43
CA LEU A 18 -0.58 -23.60 10.63
C LEU A 18 -0.83 -24.56 9.45
N ILE A 19 -2.04 -24.58 8.90
CA ILE A 19 -2.42 -25.42 7.75
C ILE A 19 -1.72 -24.95 6.46
N PHE A 20 -1.73 -23.64 6.20
CA PHE A 20 -1.09 -23.08 4.99
C PHE A 20 0.43 -22.94 5.12
N GLY A 21 0.93 -22.92 6.35
CA GLY A 21 2.32 -22.62 6.68
C GLY A 21 2.66 -21.14 6.49
N THR A 22 3.55 -20.61 7.34
CA THR A 22 3.99 -19.20 7.27
C THR A 22 4.73 -18.85 5.98
N LYS A 23 5.33 -19.85 5.31
CA LYS A 23 6.10 -19.64 4.07
C LYS A 23 5.21 -19.24 2.88
N LYS A 24 4.05 -19.88 2.74
CA LYS A 24 3.07 -19.59 1.67
C LYS A 24 2.32 -18.30 1.95
N LEU A 25 1.95 -18.10 3.22
CA LEU A 25 1.27 -16.88 3.68
C LEU A 25 2.17 -15.64 3.57
N ARG A 26 3.49 -15.77 3.79
CA ARG A 26 4.44 -14.65 3.63
C ARG A 26 4.65 -14.26 2.16
N ASN A 27 4.68 -15.23 1.24
CA ASN A 27 4.84 -14.91 -0.18
C ASN A 27 3.61 -14.15 -0.70
N VAL A 28 2.43 -14.76 -0.52
CA VAL A 28 1.15 -14.15 -0.93
C VAL A 28 0.84 -12.88 -0.13
N GLY A 29 1.17 -12.86 1.16
CA GLY A 29 1.01 -11.68 2.02
C GLY A 29 1.98 -10.55 1.70
N ARG A 30 3.14 -10.81 1.09
CA ARG A 30 4.03 -9.76 0.59
C ARG A 30 3.51 -9.15 -0.71
N ASP A 31 2.98 -9.97 -1.60
CA ASP A 31 2.38 -9.53 -2.86
C ASP A 31 1.10 -8.71 -2.62
N LEU A 32 0.19 -9.22 -1.77
CA LEU A 32 -1.03 -8.52 -1.37
C LEU A 32 -0.75 -7.36 -0.42
N GLY A 33 0.21 -7.53 0.48
CA GLY A 33 0.59 -6.51 1.46
C GLY A 33 1.22 -5.29 0.81
N GLY A 34 2.01 -5.46 -0.25
CA GLY A 34 2.54 -4.35 -1.04
C GLY A 34 1.42 -3.52 -1.66
N ALA A 35 0.51 -4.16 -2.40
CA ALA A 35 -0.61 -3.46 -3.04
C ALA A 35 -1.52 -2.72 -2.05
N VAL A 36 -1.77 -3.31 -0.87
CA VAL A 36 -2.56 -2.66 0.19
C VAL A 36 -1.75 -1.55 0.89
N HIS A 37 -0.43 -1.69 1.00
CA HIS A 37 0.46 -0.66 1.53
C HIS A 37 0.48 0.58 0.63
N ASP A 38 0.66 0.40 -0.68
CA ASP A 38 0.60 1.49 -1.67
C ASP A 38 -0.78 2.18 -1.66
N PHE A 39 -1.86 1.41 -1.50
CA PHE A 39 -3.22 1.96 -1.37
C PHE A 39 -3.39 2.77 -0.08
N LYS A 40 -2.88 2.28 1.06
CA LYS A 40 -2.89 3.00 2.34
C LYS A 40 -2.08 4.29 2.24
N GLU A 41 -0.88 4.22 1.67
CA GLU A 41 0.01 5.36 1.52
C GLU A 41 -0.58 6.41 0.57
N GLY A 42 -1.24 5.98 -0.51
CA GLY A 42 -1.99 6.85 -1.41
C GLY A 42 -3.20 7.51 -0.75
N LEU A 43 -3.92 6.80 0.12
CA LEU A 43 -5.00 7.37 0.92
C LEU A 43 -4.49 8.36 1.97
N GLU A 44 -3.39 8.05 2.66
CA GLU A 44 -2.76 8.92 3.65
C GLU A 44 -2.17 10.19 3.00
N LYS A 45 -1.55 10.06 1.82
CA LYS A 45 -1.07 11.18 1.00
C LYS A 45 -2.22 12.02 0.44
N GLY A 46 -3.25 11.40 -0.13
CA GLY A 46 -4.43 12.10 -0.65
C GLY A 46 -5.26 12.78 0.44
N SER A 47 -5.31 12.20 1.65
CA SER A 47 -5.94 12.84 2.82
C SER A 47 -5.09 13.99 3.38
N ALA A 48 -3.76 13.89 3.30
CA ALA A 48 -2.84 14.97 3.69
C ALA A 48 -2.66 16.06 2.62
N GLU A 49 -3.08 15.82 1.38
CA GLU A 49 -3.09 16.79 0.27
C GLU A 49 -4.36 17.66 0.31
N ASN A 50 -5.45 17.17 0.91
CA ASN A 50 -6.66 17.97 1.17
C ASN A 50 -6.45 19.05 2.26
N ASP A 51 -5.34 18.99 2.99
CA ASP A 51 -4.93 20.01 4.00
C ASP A 51 -3.80 20.93 3.47
N LYS A 52 -3.27 20.69 2.26
CA LYS A 52 -2.10 21.41 1.70
C LYS A 52 -2.35 21.97 0.30
N ASN A 53 -3.59 22.34 0.00
CA ASN A 53 -3.92 23.00 -1.26
C ASN A 53 -3.63 24.51 -1.18
N ASP A 54 -2.38 24.86 -0.88
CA ASP A 54 -1.79 26.16 -1.19
C ASP A 54 -0.40 25.95 -1.83
N ALA A 55 -0.44 25.86 -3.17
CA ALA A 55 0.62 26.19 -4.14
C ALA A 55 1.77 25.18 -4.40
N PRO A 56 2.41 25.24 -5.59
CA PRO A 56 1.85 24.78 -6.86
C PRO A 56 2.76 23.75 -7.56
N ALA A 57 2.14 22.99 -8.46
CA ALA A 57 2.80 22.11 -9.40
C ALA A 57 3.79 22.87 -10.30
N GLU A 58 5.09 22.59 -10.16
CA GLU A 58 6.04 22.86 -11.24
C GLU A 58 7.22 21.89 -11.15
N LYS A 59 7.21 20.91 -12.05
CA LYS A 59 8.37 20.61 -12.90
C LYS A 59 7.88 19.77 -14.07
N ALA A 60 7.51 20.53 -15.09
CA ALA A 60 7.36 20.06 -16.44
C ALA A 60 8.64 19.36 -16.89
N ASP A 61 8.41 18.18 -17.44
CA ASP A 61 9.15 17.61 -18.55
C ASP A 61 9.51 18.70 -19.59
N ALA A 62 10.80 18.82 -19.92
CA ALA A 62 11.26 19.50 -21.12
C ALA A 62 12.67 18.99 -21.49
N GLY A 63 12.76 17.69 -21.79
CA GLY A 63 13.84 17.16 -22.61
C GLY A 63 13.59 17.51 -24.07
N ALA A 64 14.06 18.66 -24.57
CA ALA A 64 14.18 18.91 -26.00
C ALA A 64 15.06 20.13 -26.32
N LYS A 65 16.06 19.90 -27.19
CA LYS A 65 16.79 20.85 -28.05
C LYS A 65 17.97 21.60 -27.41
N ASN A 66 19.18 21.27 -27.84
CA ASN A 66 19.87 22.04 -28.89
C ASN A 66 21.21 21.38 -29.27
N ASP A 67 21.28 20.87 -30.50
CA ASP A 67 22.48 20.87 -31.34
C ASP A 67 23.21 22.22 -31.26
N LYS A 68 24.55 22.18 -31.12
CA LYS A 68 25.55 23.00 -31.84
C LYS A 68 26.82 23.20 -30.99
N SER A 69 27.87 22.46 -31.32
CA SER A 69 29.27 22.90 -31.29
C SER A 69 30.18 21.78 -31.81
N ALA A 70 30.47 21.80 -33.11
CA ALA A 70 31.61 21.17 -33.75
C ALA A 70 32.03 22.07 -34.92
#